data_AF-A0A1E1XHH7-F1
#
_entry.id   AF-A0A1E1XHH7-F1
#
_cell.length_a   1.000
_cell.length_b   1.000
_cell.length_c   1.000
_cell.angle_alpha   90.00
_cell.angle_beta   90.00
_cell.angle_gamma   90.00
#
_symmetry.space_group_name_H-M   'P 1'
#
loop_
_entity.id
_entity.type
_entity.pdbx_description
1 polymer ?
#
loop_
_entity_poly.entity_id
_entity_poly.type
_entity_poly.pdbx_seq_one_letter_code
_entity_poly.pdbx_strand_id
1 'polypeptide(L)'
;MAPTNADYNPELLDDFLPLYYGKLFPMDAFYKWITYADKSKGPRREVSFTLRDDVYIRFQSFSDKQELEKALKDKRPHKIDIGAVYNYNPKNHHEPSFGPVERELVFDIDMTDYDDVRTCCQGADICKSCWAFMTLAMQILDRVLREDFGFNHMLWVYSGRRGVHCWVCDPRARRLRAGARASIASYISLLKSQAHSSKKVSLFKSMHPSVRETLKFVREYFPVLALQNQKVLEGDKFWHDLMSASSDVSFKEDIERNVLSQASSEERWEAFVATVEKARQKNNKYQFTLEEVMLELCYPRLDVAVTKGTQHLLKAPFSVHPKTGRVCVPIDITNVTEFDPLAVPTVSQLCSEIDDYDAQRKAMDTTSPTVEEYKKTTLAPSIALFQSFVDKVCLAELDAVANGGDATMEF
;
A
#
# COMPACT_ATOMS: atom_id res chain seq x y z
N MET A 1 -1.03 -29.94 -6.72
CA MET A 1 0.19 -29.10 -6.75
C MET A 1 0.01 -28.12 -7.89
N ALA A 2 -0.21 -26.84 -7.59
CA ALA A 2 -0.21 -25.80 -8.63
C ALA A 2 1.20 -25.73 -9.25
N PRO A 3 1.33 -25.46 -10.56
CA PRO A 3 2.64 -25.33 -11.18
C PRO A 3 3.41 -24.25 -10.41
N THR A 4 4.60 -24.62 -9.94
CA THR A 4 5.59 -23.68 -9.44
C THR A 4 5.76 -22.59 -10.48
N ASN A 5 5.54 -21.32 -10.08
CA ASN A 5 5.85 -20.14 -10.89
C ASN A 5 7.17 -20.41 -11.62
N ALA A 6 7.15 -20.48 -12.95
CA ALA A 6 8.40 -20.52 -13.71
C ALA A 6 9.23 -19.30 -13.24
N ASP A 7 10.40 -19.56 -12.66
CA ASP A 7 11.22 -18.53 -12.04
C ASP A 7 11.45 -17.41 -13.06
N TYR A 8 10.83 -16.26 -12.80
CA TYR A 8 10.99 -15.08 -13.65
C TYR A 8 12.46 -14.67 -13.64
N ASN A 9 13.08 -14.58 -14.82
CA ASN A 9 14.43 -14.05 -14.98
C ASN A 9 14.36 -12.52 -15.23
N PRO A 10 14.87 -11.68 -14.30
CA PRO A 10 14.91 -10.22 -14.49
C PRO A 10 15.65 -9.75 -15.75
N GLU A 11 16.60 -10.53 -16.26
CA GLU A 11 17.37 -10.20 -17.47
C GLU A 11 16.51 -10.21 -18.74
N LEU A 12 15.39 -10.95 -18.73
CA LEU A 12 14.46 -11.07 -19.84
C LEU A 12 13.34 -10.02 -19.81
N LEU A 13 13.34 -9.10 -18.84
CA LEU A 13 12.27 -8.11 -18.69
C LEU A 13 12.04 -7.33 -19.98
N ASP A 14 13.12 -6.86 -20.61
CA ASP A 14 13.04 -6.03 -21.82
C ASP A 14 12.45 -6.77 -23.03
N ASP A 15 12.48 -8.11 -23.03
CA ASP A 15 11.87 -8.91 -24.08
C ASP A 15 10.34 -8.95 -23.91
N PHE A 16 9.84 -8.85 -22.68
CA PHE A 16 8.42 -8.88 -22.36
C PHE A 16 7.74 -7.50 -22.42
N LEU A 17 8.46 -6.41 -22.09
CA LEU A 17 7.90 -5.06 -22.05
C LEU A 17 7.23 -4.58 -23.36
N PRO A 18 7.74 -4.90 -24.58
CA PRO A 18 7.08 -4.54 -25.83
C PRO A 18 5.65 -5.10 -25.96
N LEU A 19 5.48 -6.39 -25.63
CA LEU A 19 4.17 -7.04 -25.66
C LEU A 19 3.29 -6.48 -24.54
N TYR A 20 3.85 -6.33 -23.33
CA TYR A 20 3.11 -5.83 -22.18
C TYR A 20 2.53 -4.43 -22.41
N TYR A 21 3.35 -3.44 -22.77
CA TYR A 21 2.88 -2.09 -23.04
C TYR A 21 2.09 -1.98 -24.35
N GLY A 22 2.29 -2.91 -25.28
CA GLY A 22 1.57 -2.92 -26.55
C GLY A 22 0.17 -3.51 -26.49
N LYS A 23 -0.08 -4.45 -25.56
CA LYS A 23 -1.27 -5.31 -25.61
C LYS A 23 -1.96 -5.56 -24.26
N LEU A 24 -1.22 -5.47 -23.15
CA LEU A 24 -1.71 -5.85 -21.81
C LEU A 24 -1.98 -4.65 -20.90
N PHE A 25 -1.19 -3.58 -20.99
CA PHE A 25 -1.34 -2.41 -20.14
C PHE A 25 -2.70 -1.72 -20.40
N PRO A 26 -3.52 -1.42 -19.36
CA PRO A 26 -4.87 -0.90 -19.51
C PRO A 26 -4.88 0.61 -19.83
N MET A 27 -4.38 0.95 -21.01
CA MET A 27 -4.07 2.33 -21.41
C MET A 27 -5.28 3.28 -21.33
N ASP A 28 -6.46 2.83 -21.77
CA ASP A 28 -7.69 3.63 -21.71
C ASP A 28 -8.09 3.98 -20.27
N ALA A 29 -8.20 2.97 -19.41
CA ALA A 29 -8.52 3.14 -17.99
C ALA A 29 -7.45 3.99 -17.28
N PHE A 30 -6.18 3.73 -17.58
CA PHE A 30 -5.04 4.37 -16.94
C PHE A 30 -4.97 5.86 -17.28
N TYR A 31 -5.08 6.22 -18.56
CA TYR A 31 -5.05 7.62 -18.96
C TYR A 31 -6.28 8.37 -18.43
N LYS A 32 -7.46 7.73 -18.45
CA LYS A 32 -8.68 8.28 -17.85
C LYS A 32 -8.54 8.53 -16.35
N TRP A 33 -7.89 7.62 -15.62
CA TRP A 33 -7.60 7.77 -14.19
C TRP A 33 -6.69 8.95 -13.87
N ILE A 34 -5.50 9.01 -14.48
CA ILE A 34 -4.50 10.05 -14.17
C ILE A 34 -4.96 11.45 -14.59
N THR A 35 -5.96 11.54 -15.48
CA THR A 35 -6.56 12.80 -15.95
C THR A 35 -7.93 13.08 -15.34
N TYR A 36 -8.54 12.15 -14.61
CA TYR A 36 -9.93 12.27 -14.12
C TYR A 36 -10.94 12.58 -15.24
N ALA A 37 -10.71 12.04 -16.44
CA ALA A 37 -11.41 12.39 -17.68
C ALA A 37 -11.33 13.88 -18.11
N ASP A 38 -10.52 14.70 -17.44
CA ASP A 38 -10.18 16.07 -17.84
C ASP A 38 -8.86 16.08 -18.60
N LYS A 39 -8.95 16.12 -19.94
CA LYS A 39 -7.79 16.12 -20.83
C LYS A 39 -6.83 17.29 -20.57
N SER A 40 -7.30 18.40 -19.96
CA SER A 40 -6.42 19.51 -19.60
C SER A 40 -5.39 19.17 -18.52
N LYS A 41 -5.61 18.08 -17.76
CA LYS A 41 -4.67 17.58 -16.75
C LYS A 41 -3.51 16.79 -17.38
N GLY A 42 -3.69 16.18 -18.55
CA GLY A 42 -2.66 15.36 -19.22
C GLY A 42 -1.32 16.07 -19.41
N PRO A 43 -1.27 17.23 -20.09
CA PRO A 43 -0.04 18.00 -20.29
C PRO A 43 0.60 18.53 -18.99
N ARG A 44 -0.15 18.50 -17.87
CA ARG A 44 0.24 19.05 -16.57
C ARG A 44 0.56 17.98 -15.53
N ARG A 45 0.21 16.72 -15.80
CA ARG A 45 0.49 15.57 -14.94
C ARG A 45 1.93 15.13 -15.14
N GLU A 46 2.71 15.11 -14.06
CA GLU A 46 4.03 14.50 -14.10
C GLU A 46 3.92 12.97 -14.11
N VAL A 47 4.66 12.37 -15.03
CA VAL A 47 5.00 10.95 -15.07
C VAL A 47 6.53 10.85 -15.05
N SER A 48 7.07 9.88 -14.32
CA SER A 48 8.48 9.51 -14.44
C SER A 48 8.65 8.09 -14.94
N PHE A 49 9.77 7.87 -15.62
CA PHE A 49 10.19 6.58 -16.10
C PHE A 49 11.56 6.24 -15.53
N THR A 50 11.71 5.04 -14.98
CA THR A 50 13.03 4.42 -14.81
C THR A 50 13.20 3.42 -15.95
N LEU A 51 14.26 3.56 -16.74
CA LEU A 51 14.58 2.65 -17.84
C LEU A 51 15.62 1.60 -17.38
N ARG A 52 16.13 0.81 -18.31
CA ARG A 52 17.31 -0.05 -18.11
C ARG A 52 18.47 0.74 -17.49
N ASP A 53 19.30 0.07 -16.71
CA ASP A 53 20.45 0.64 -16.00
C ASP A 53 20.07 1.74 -14.99
N ASP A 54 18.83 1.67 -14.48
CA ASP A 54 18.24 2.64 -13.55
C ASP A 54 18.28 4.10 -14.06
N VAL A 55 18.31 4.30 -15.39
CA VAL A 55 18.23 5.64 -15.99
C VAL A 55 16.87 6.26 -15.67
N TYR A 56 16.90 7.31 -14.85
CA TYR A 56 15.71 7.94 -14.31
C TYR A 56 15.35 9.24 -15.03
N ILE A 57 14.13 9.32 -15.54
CA ILE A 57 13.63 10.44 -16.33
C ILE A 57 12.38 11.01 -15.65
N ARG A 58 12.47 12.25 -15.18
CA ARG A 58 11.37 12.99 -14.54
C ARG A 58 10.69 13.97 -15.48
N PHE A 59 9.64 14.61 -14.97
CA PHE A 59 8.94 15.72 -15.61
C PHE A 59 8.44 15.39 -17.03
N GLN A 60 8.09 14.12 -17.28
CA GLN A 60 7.36 13.76 -18.49
C GLN A 60 5.89 14.11 -18.31
N SER A 61 5.22 14.44 -19.40
CA SER A 61 3.79 14.72 -19.45
C SER A 61 3.28 14.43 -20.86
N PHE A 62 2.00 14.07 -20.97
CA PHE A 62 1.40 13.55 -22.20
C PHE A 62 0.02 14.16 -22.42
N SER A 63 -0.17 14.80 -23.57
CA SER A 63 -1.36 15.57 -23.90
C SER A 63 -2.58 14.70 -24.16
N ASP A 64 -2.34 13.47 -24.60
CA ASP A 64 -3.37 12.46 -24.83
C ASP A 64 -2.84 11.04 -24.57
N LYS A 65 -3.77 10.08 -24.72
CA LYS A 65 -3.52 8.65 -24.57
C LYS A 65 -2.47 8.16 -25.58
N GLN A 66 -2.54 8.63 -26.83
CA GLN A 66 -1.70 8.18 -27.92
C GLN A 66 -0.23 8.58 -27.70
N GLU A 67 0.04 9.77 -27.17
CA GLU A 67 1.37 10.22 -26.78
C GLU A 67 1.95 9.35 -25.65
N LEU A 68 1.15 9.06 -24.61
CA LEU A 68 1.59 8.17 -23.52
C LEU A 68 1.86 6.75 -24.02
N GLU A 69 0.94 6.20 -24.82
CA GLU A 69 1.07 4.85 -25.38
C GLU A 69 2.32 4.72 -26.26
N LYS A 70 2.57 5.71 -27.12
CA LYS A 70 3.80 5.77 -27.91
C LYS A 70 5.03 5.82 -27.02
N ALA A 71 5.02 6.66 -25.97
CA ALA A 71 6.16 6.78 -25.07
C ALA A 71 6.46 5.50 -24.29
N LEU A 72 5.44 4.76 -23.83
CA LEU A 72 5.63 3.47 -23.17
C LEU A 72 6.21 2.42 -24.12
N LYS A 73 5.75 2.38 -25.38
CA LYS A 73 6.26 1.46 -26.42
C LYS A 73 7.70 1.79 -26.82
N ASP A 74 8.02 3.07 -26.99
CA ASP A 74 9.33 3.53 -27.44
C ASP A 74 10.38 3.39 -26.33
N LYS A 75 10.04 3.83 -25.10
CA LYS A 75 10.99 3.90 -23.98
C LYS A 75 11.07 2.61 -23.18
N ARG A 76 10.01 1.80 -23.16
CA ARG A 76 9.91 0.53 -22.41
C ARG A 76 10.40 0.68 -20.97
N PRO A 77 9.75 1.53 -20.16
CA PRO A 77 10.20 1.78 -18.80
C PRO A 77 10.16 0.51 -17.95
N HIS A 78 11.17 0.32 -17.11
CA HIS A 78 11.19 -0.69 -16.05
C HIS A 78 10.32 -0.26 -14.86
N LYS A 79 10.19 1.04 -14.60
CA LYS A 79 9.30 1.60 -13.56
C LYS A 79 8.57 2.82 -14.10
N ILE A 80 7.31 2.97 -13.72
CA ILE A 80 6.48 4.13 -14.00
C ILE A 80 6.05 4.70 -12.65
N ASP A 81 6.27 5.98 -12.42
CA ASP A 81 5.75 6.65 -11.23
C ASP A 81 4.88 7.85 -11.64
N ILE A 82 3.84 8.11 -10.83
CA ILE A 82 2.88 9.19 -11.05
C ILE A 82 3.12 10.30 -10.02
N GLY A 83 3.17 11.53 -10.53
CA GLY A 83 3.37 12.75 -9.77
C GLY A 83 2.14 13.64 -9.70
N ALA A 84 2.37 14.89 -9.31
CA ALA A 84 1.32 15.90 -9.24
C ALA A 84 0.84 16.33 -10.63
N VAL A 85 -0.35 16.90 -10.65
CA VAL A 85 -0.77 17.86 -11.68
C VAL A 85 -0.22 19.23 -11.28
N TYR A 86 0.56 19.83 -12.16
CA TYR A 86 1.20 21.13 -11.95
C TYR A 86 0.39 22.28 -12.55
N ASN A 87 0.74 23.51 -12.18
CA ASN A 87 0.19 24.72 -12.80
C ASN A 87 0.72 24.97 -14.23
N TYR A 88 1.92 24.48 -14.54
CA TYR A 88 2.49 24.47 -15.89
C TYR A 88 2.70 23.05 -16.42
N ASN A 89 3.12 22.94 -17.68
CA ASN A 89 3.68 21.69 -18.17
C ASN A 89 4.95 21.33 -17.36
N PRO A 90 5.10 20.09 -16.85
CA PRO A 90 6.29 19.64 -16.13
C PRO A 90 7.63 19.92 -16.83
N LYS A 91 7.65 19.98 -18.18
CA LYS A 91 8.85 20.37 -18.93
C LYS A 91 9.37 21.77 -18.57
N ASN A 92 8.48 22.64 -18.08
CA ASN A 92 8.79 24.01 -17.64
C ASN A 92 9.09 24.09 -16.13
N HIS A 93 9.54 23.00 -15.49
CA HIS A 93 9.84 22.94 -14.05
C HIS A 93 10.89 23.95 -13.55
N HIS A 94 11.62 24.61 -14.46
CA HIS A 94 12.57 25.67 -14.12
C HIS A 94 11.89 27.02 -13.82
N GLU A 95 10.60 27.18 -14.15
CA GLU A 95 9.86 28.42 -13.87
C GLU A 95 9.73 28.67 -12.36
N PRO A 96 10.03 29.88 -11.85
CA PRO A 96 9.99 30.15 -10.40
C PRO A 96 8.63 29.92 -9.73
N SER A 97 7.54 30.09 -10.49
CA SER A 97 6.16 29.85 -10.03
C SER A 97 5.71 28.41 -10.21
N PHE A 98 6.56 27.50 -10.71
CA PHE A 98 6.21 26.10 -10.93
C PHE A 98 5.87 25.39 -9.62
N GLY A 99 4.67 24.82 -9.55
CA GLY A 99 4.20 24.16 -8.34
C GLY A 99 3.03 23.20 -8.55
N PRO A 100 2.88 22.20 -7.66
CA PRO A 100 1.79 21.24 -7.73
C PRO A 100 0.45 21.89 -7.36
N VAL A 101 -0.61 21.53 -8.08
CA VAL A 101 -1.98 22.02 -7.89
C VAL A 101 -2.89 20.91 -7.38
N GLU A 102 -2.81 19.72 -7.96
CA GLU A 102 -3.54 18.54 -7.51
C GLU A 102 -2.60 17.34 -7.42
N ARG A 103 -2.81 16.49 -6.42
CA ARG A 103 -2.12 15.20 -6.31
C ARG A 103 -2.89 14.30 -5.35
N GLU A 104 -3.11 13.06 -5.73
CA GLU A 104 -3.71 12.03 -4.89
C GLU A 104 -3.05 12.03 -3.49
N LEU A 105 -3.85 11.88 -2.43
CA LEU A 105 -3.30 11.57 -1.11
C LEU A 105 -2.90 10.10 -1.15
N VAL A 106 -1.62 9.82 -0.90
CA VAL A 106 -1.06 8.50 -1.09
C VAL A 106 -0.47 7.96 0.20
N PHE A 107 -0.58 6.66 0.40
CA PHE A 107 0.04 5.93 1.51
C PHE A 107 0.85 4.77 0.94
N ASP A 108 2.03 4.56 1.51
CA ASP A 108 2.93 3.44 1.20
C ASP A 108 3.24 2.68 2.47
N ILE A 109 3.06 1.35 2.41
CA ILE A 109 3.31 0.40 3.48
C ILE A 109 4.19 -0.70 2.89
N ASP A 110 5.42 -0.79 3.38
CA ASP A 110 6.38 -1.84 2.99
C ASP A 110 6.59 -2.82 4.16
N MET A 111 6.64 -4.11 3.85
CA MET A 111 6.90 -5.16 4.83
C MET A 111 8.25 -5.01 5.56
N THR A 112 9.26 -4.34 5.00
CA THR A 112 10.54 -4.11 5.72
C THR A 112 10.36 -3.31 6.98
N ASP A 113 9.35 -2.45 7.02
CA ASP A 113 9.09 -1.66 8.22
C ASP A 113 8.68 -2.54 9.39
N TYR A 114 8.34 -3.82 9.17
CA TYR A 114 7.95 -4.79 10.18
C TYR A 114 9.08 -5.80 10.52
N ASP A 115 10.31 -5.62 10.01
CA ASP A 115 11.43 -6.56 10.23
C ASP A 115 11.79 -6.82 11.70
N ASP A 116 11.46 -5.88 12.59
CA ASP A 116 11.64 -6.01 14.04
C ASP A 116 10.51 -6.79 14.74
N VAL A 117 9.38 -7.02 14.08
CA VAL A 117 8.20 -7.72 14.64
C VAL A 117 7.74 -8.93 13.83
N ARG A 118 8.40 -9.21 12.71
CA ARG A 118 8.21 -10.44 11.93
C ARG A 118 9.44 -11.33 12.03
N THR A 119 9.22 -12.64 12.08
CA THR A 119 10.27 -13.66 12.24
C THR A 119 10.29 -14.65 11.09
N CYS A 120 9.19 -14.77 10.34
CA CYS A 120 9.06 -15.76 9.27
C CYS A 120 9.84 -15.41 7.99
N CYS A 121 10.19 -14.13 7.79
CA CYS A 121 10.91 -13.60 6.64
C CYS A 121 11.77 -12.41 7.07
N GLN A 122 12.72 -11.99 6.22
CA GLN A 122 13.57 -10.83 6.44
C GLN A 122 13.71 -9.99 5.16
N GLY A 123 13.94 -8.68 5.32
CA GLY A 123 14.18 -7.77 4.22
C GLY A 123 13.08 -7.79 3.16
N ALA A 124 13.37 -8.33 1.98
CA ALA A 124 12.45 -8.26 0.86
C ALA A 124 11.55 -9.47 0.64
N ASP A 125 11.76 -10.52 1.43
CA ASP A 125 11.00 -11.75 1.31
C ASP A 125 9.66 -11.63 2.02
N ILE A 126 8.64 -12.29 1.48
CA ILE A 126 7.30 -12.34 2.04
C ILE A 126 6.74 -13.75 1.96
N CYS A 127 5.80 -14.05 2.85
CA CYS A 127 5.01 -15.26 2.82
C CYS A 127 3.59 -14.96 3.32
N LYS A 128 2.70 -15.95 3.26
CA LYS A 128 1.30 -15.78 3.71
C LYS A 128 1.19 -15.38 5.18
N SER A 129 2.13 -15.81 6.02
CA SER A 129 2.17 -15.48 7.45
C SER A 129 2.42 -13.99 7.70
N CYS A 130 3.43 -13.37 7.09
CA CYS A 130 3.65 -11.92 7.26
C CYS A 130 2.72 -11.06 6.41
N TRP A 131 2.15 -11.56 5.31
CA TRP A 131 1.18 -10.79 4.51
C TRP A 131 -0.08 -10.36 5.29
N ALA A 132 -0.40 -11.06 6.39
CA ALA A 132 -1.43 -10.63 7.32
C ALA A 132 -1.18 -9.22 7.91
N PHE A 133 0.07 -8.75 8.00
CA PHE A 133 0.36 -7.35 8.33
C PHE A 133 -0.21 -6.38 7.29
N MET A 134 -0.04 -6.67 5.99
CA MET A 134 -0.59 -5.82 4.92
C MET A 134 -2.11 -5.87 4.90
N THR A 135 -2.69 -7.05 5.14
CA THR A 135 -4.14 -7.23 5.19
C THR A 135 -4.75 -6.39 6.31
N LEU A 136 -4.21 -6.51 7.52
CA LEU A 136 -4.62 -5.71 8.68
C LEU A 136 -4.41 -4.20 8.44
N ALA A 137 -3.26 -3.82 7.86
CA ALA A 137 -2.95 -2.43 7.55
C ALA A 137 -3.96 -1.82 6.57
N MET A 138 -4.33 -2.54 5.50
CA MET A 138 -5.34 -2.09 4.54
C MET A 138 -6.71 -1.93 5.20
N GLN A 139 -7.16 -2.89 6.03
CA GLN A 139 -8.44 -2.79 6.73
C GLN A 139 -8.50 -1.59 7.68
N ILE A 140 -7.44 -1.38 8.47
CA ILE A 140 -7.35 -0.25 9.39
C ILE A 140 -7.34 1.08 8.64
N LEU A 141 -6.50 1.22 7.61
CA LEU A 141 -6.39 2.47 6.87
C LEU A 141 -7.67 2.77 6.08
N ASP A 142 -8.26 1.78 5.41
CA ASP A 142 -9.49 1.99 4.65
C ASP A 142 -10.62 2.44 5.58
N ARG A 143 -10.78 1.82 6.75
CA ARG A 143 -11.73 2.27 7.79
C ARG A 143 -11.47 3.72 8.19
N VAL A 144 -10.24 4.05 8.61
CA VAL A 144 -9.89 5.40 9.06
C VAL A 144 -10.18 6.44 7.97
N LEU A 145 -9.78 6.15 6.72
CA LEU A 145 -9.97 7.06 5.60
C LEU A 145 -11.45 7.23 5.22
N ARG A 146 -12.27 6.18 5.31
CA ARG A 146 -13.73 6.26 5.06
C ARG A 146 -14.48 6.91 6.21
N GLU A 147 -14.33 6.40 7.41
CA GLU A 147 -15.19 6.74 8.55
C GLU A 147 -14.73 8.03 9.25
N ASP A 148 -13.42 8.19 9.45
CA ASP A 148 -12.91 9.34 10.19
C ASP A 148 -12.73 10.55 9.27
N PHE A 149 -12.33 10.32 8.01
CA PHE A 149 -12.08 11.40 7.06
C PHE A 149 -13.17 11.58 6.01
N GLY A 150 -14.03 10.59 5.74
CA GLY A 150 -15.10 10.68 4.73
C GLY A 150 -14.65 10.49 3.28
N PHE A 151 -13.51 9.84 3.03
CA PHE A 151 -13.03 9.60 1.66
C PHE A 151 -13.73 8.40 1.03
N ASN A 152 -14.06 8.48 -0.25
CA ASN A 152 -14.85 7.47 -0.94
C ASN A 152 -14.03 6.68 -1.97
N HIS A 153 -13.14 7.37 -2.66
CA HIS A 153 -12.46 6.89 -3.86
C HIS A 153 -11.02 6.49 -3.55
N MET A 154 -10.85 5.29 -3.00
CA MET A 154 -9.53 4.75 -2.66
C MET A 154 -9.20 3.55 -3.53
N LEU A 155 -8.03 3.62 -4.17
CA LEU A 155 -7.46 2.52 -4.94
C LEU A 155 -6.29 1.92 -4.18
N TRP A 156 -6.49 0.70 -3.69
CA TRP A 156 -5.43 -0.13 -3.11
C TRP A 156 -4.71 -0.89 -4.21
N VAL A 157 -3.38 -0.93 -4.17
CA VAL A 157 -2.53 -1.49 -5.23
C VAL A 157 -1.40 -2.27 -4.60
N TYR A 158 -1.19 -3.49 -5.08
CA TYR A 158 0.00 -4.26 -4.72
C TYR A 158 1.27 -3.62 -5.31
N SER A 159 2.33 -3.46 -4.51
CA SER A 159 3.57 -2.80 -4.96
C SER A 159 4.41 -3.62 -5.96
N GLY A 160 3.98 -4.85 -6.24
CA GLY A 160 4.66 -5.82 -7.10
C GLY A 160 5.67 -6.72 -6.38
N ARG A 161 5.89 -6.50 -5.07
CA ARG A 161 6.81 -7.34 -4.28
C ARG A 161 6.35 -7.62 -2.86
N ARG A 162 6.26 -6.60 -2.01
CA ARG A 162 6.18 -6.81 -0.54
C ARG A 162 5.38 -5.74 0.20
N GLY A 163 4.67 -4.90 -0.51
CA GLY A 163 3.95 -3.78 0.09
C GLY A 163 2.69 -3.46 -0.68
N VAL A 164 1.99 -2.45 -0.18
CA VAL A 164 0.74 -1.96 -0.77
C VAL A 164 0.75 -0.45 -0.80
N HIS A 165 0.16 0.12 -1.84
CA HIS A 165 -0.06 1.55 -1.99
C HIS A 165 -1.56 1.84 -1.92
N CYS A 166 -1.94 2.93 -1.25
CA CYS A 166 -3.30 3.48 -1.34
C CYS A 166 -3.27 4.81 -2.08
N TRP A 167 -4.15 4.98 -3.06
CA TRP A 167 -4.37 6.23 -3.78
C TRP A 167 -5.77 6.77 -3.46
N VAL A 168 -5.84 7.79 -2.60
CA VAL A 168 -7.08 8.51 -2.32
C VAL A 168 -7.30 9.57 -3.40
N CYS A 169 -8.34 9.34 -4.20
CA CYS A 169 -8.60 10.03 -5.45
C CYS A 169 -9.74 11.06 -5.36
N ASP A 170 -10.39 11.22 -4.20
CA ASP A 170 -11.43 12.24 -3.98
C ASP A 170 -10.92 13.66 -4.34
N PRO A 171 -11.71 14.51 -5.02
CA PRO A 171 -11.27 15.86 -5.41
C PRO A 171 -10.69 16.68 -4.26
N ARG A 172 -11.33 16.63 -3.08
CA ARG A 172 -10.85 17.32 -1.87
C ARG A 172 -9.54 16.75 -1.34
N ALA A 173 -9.30 15.43 -1.46
CA ALA A 173 -8.04 14.81 -1.09
C ALA A 173 -6.91 15.30 -2.01
N ARG A 174 -7.19 15.41 -3.31
CA ARG A 174 -6.20 15.83 -4.30
C ARG A 174 -5.71 17.26 -4.10
N ARG A 175 -6.57 18.13 -3.57
CA ARG A 175 -6.29 19.55 -3.32
C ARG A 175 -5.70 19.83 -1.94
N LEU A 176 -5.50 18.81 -1.10
CA LEU A 176 -4.88 18.99 0.20
C LEU A 176 -3.47 19.58 0.07
N ARG A 177 -3.21 20.65 0.82
CA ARG A 177 -1.87 21.23 0.99
C ARG A 177 -1.01 20.33 1.86
N ALA A 178 0.32 20.52 1.79
CA ALA A 178 1.29 19.71 2.53
C ALA A 178 1.01 19.67 4.06
N GLY A 179 0.57 20.78 4.67
CA GLY A 179 0.21 20.84 6.09
C GLY A 179 -0.93 19.89 6.45
N ALA A 180 -2.03 19.91 5.69
CA ALA A 180 -3.17 19.02 5.92
C ALA A 180 -2.78 17.54 5.71
N ARG A 181 -1.97 17.23 4.68
CA ARG A 181 -1.43 15.88 4.47
C ARG A 181 -0.59 15.41 5.63
N ALA A 182 0.25 16.30 6.18
CA ALA A 182 1.04 16.00 7.37
C ALA A 182 0.17 15.73 8.59
N SER A 183 -0.90 16.50 8.80
CA SER A 183 -1.85 16.25 9.88
C SER A 183 -2.57 14.91 9.73
N ILE A 184 -3.00 14.53 8.52
CA ILE A 184 -3.60 13.21 8.27
C ILE A 184 -2.59 12.10 8.55
N ALA A 185 -1.36 12.22 8.04
CA ALA A 185 -0.32 11.23 8.30
C ALA A 185 -0.04 11.10 9.80
N SER A 186 0.07 12.22 10.53
CA SER A 186 0.26 12.22 11.98
C SER A 186 -0.96 11.69 12.76
N TYR A 187 -2.18 11.86 12.25
CA TYR A 187 -3.38 11.27 12.83
C TYR A 187 -3.33 9.74 12.77
N ILE A 188 -2.88 9.18 11.65
CA ILE A 188 -2.83 7.73 11.41
C ILE A 188 -1.60 7.10 12.07
N SER A 189 -0.45 7.79 12.11
CA SER A 189 0.80 7.25 12.66
C SER A 189 0.80 7.20 14.19
N LEU A 190 0.53 6.01 14.76
CA LEU A 190 0.61 5.78 16.21
C LEU A 190 2.01 5.40 16.70
N LEU A 191 2.81 4.74 15.87
CA LEU A 191 4.18 4.38 16.20
C LEU A 191 5.09 5.61 16.08
N LYS A 192 5.77 5.95 17.18
CA LYS A 192 6.78 7.00 17.20
C LYS A 192 8.16 6.36 17.20
N SER A 193 8.97 6.66 16.18
CA SER A 193 10.41 6.42 16.23
C SER A 193 11.03 7.48 17.14
N GLN A 194 11.19 7.19 18.44
CA GLN A 194 12.01 8.01 19.32
C GLN A 194 13.37 7.33 19.48
N ALA A 195 14.43 7.99 19.01
CA ALA A 195 15.81 7.48 19.06
C ALA A 195 16.34 7.14 20.47
N HIS A 196 15.59 7.50 21.53
CA HIS A 196 15.97 7.32 22.93
C HIS A 196 14.90 6.60 23.78
N SER A 197 13.84 6.05 23.18
CA SER A 197 12.78 5.31 23.90
C SER A 197 12.53 3.97 23.22
N SER A 198 12.66 2.89 23.98
CA SER A 198 12.25 1.54 23.57
C SER A 198 10.73 1.40 23.44
N LYS A 199 9.94 2.27 24.08
CA LYS A 199 8.47 2.32 23.92
C LYS A 199 8.08 3.05 22.64
N LYS A 200 7.43 2.35 21.70
CA LYS A 200 7.03 2.90 20.38
C LYS A 200 5.62 3.47 20.34
N VAL A 201 4.71 2.97 21.17
CA VAL A 201 3.32 3.43 21.26
C VAL A 201 3.03 3.88 22.68
N SER A 202 2.46 5.09 22.84
CA SER A 202 2.04 5.61 24.13
C SER A 202 0.66 6.24 24.00
N LEU A 203 -0.33 5.65 24.65
CA LEU A 203 -1.69 6.16 24.67
C LEU A 203 -1.87 7.16 25.82
N PHE A 204 -2.58 8.26 25.55
CA PHE A 204 -2.87 9.29 26.56
C PHE A 204 -3.88 8.81 27.61
N LYS A 205 -4.12 9.62 28.64
CA LYS A 205 -5.09 9.32 29.73
C LYS A 205 -6.48 8.89 29.22
N SER A 206 -6.89 9.35 28.04
CA SER A 206 -8.09 8.89 27.35
C SER A 206 -7.76 8.35 25.96
N MET A 207 -8.29 7.17 25.64
CA MET A 207 -8.14 6.56 24.32
C MET A 207 -8.96 7.31 23.27
N HIS A 208 -8.28 7.74 22.20
CA HIS A 208 -8.92 8.40 21.06
C HIS A 208 -9.96 7.46 20.39
N PRO A 209 -11.13 7.95 19.95
CA PRO A 209 -12.17 7.11 19.34
C PRO A 209 -11.68 6.27 18.17
N SER A 210 -10.91 6.87 17.25
CA SER A 210 -10.33 6.12 16.12
C SER A 210 -9.39 4.99 16.56
N VAL A 211 -8.60 5.20 17.62
CA VAL A 211 -7.74 4.14 18.19
C VAL A 211 -8.58 3.02 18.79
N ARG A 212 -9.69 3.35 19.46
CA ARG A 212 -10.62 2.36 20.02
C ARG A 212 -11.26 1.49 18.94
N GLU A 213 -11.66 2.08 17.83
CA GLU A 213 -12.23 1.35 16.69
C GLU A 213 -11.17 0.49 16.00
N THR A 214 -9.96 1.03 15.79
CA THR A 214 -8.84 0.24 15.24
C THR A 214 -8.46 -0.95 16.11
N LEU A 215 -8.50 -0.82 17.44
CA LEU A 215 -8.18 -1.91 18.35
C LEU A 215 -9.11 -3.13 18.21
N LYS A 216 -10.30 -2.98 17.62
CA LYS A 216 -11.18 -4.13 17.32
C LYS A 216 -10.51 -5.07 16.32
N PHE A 217 -9.99 -4.53 15.22
CA PHE A 217 -9.24 -5.27 14.21
C PHE A 217 -7.94 -5.85 14.78
N VAL A 218 -7.19 -5.03 15.52
CA VAL A 218 -5.91 -5.47 16.09
C VAL A 218 -6.12 -6.65 17.05
N ARG A 219 -7.14 -6.60 17.92
CA ARG A 219 -7.45 -7.70 18.85
C ARG A 219 -7.83 -9.00 18.14
N GLU A 220 -8.51 -8.91 17.00
CA GLU A 220 -8.88 -10.07 16.20
C GLU A 220 -7.65 -10.74 15.56
N TYR A 221 -6.74 -9.94 14.99
CA TYR A 221 -5.55 -10.45 14.32
C TYR A 221 -4.43 -10.84 15.28
N PHE A 222 -4.33 -10.20 16.44
CA PHE A 222 -3.17 -10.33 17.34
C PHE A 222 -2.80 -11.78 17.70
N PRO A 223 -3.74 -12.66 18.12
CA PRO A 223 -3.39 -14.03 18.49
C PRO A 223 -2.75 -14.81 17.32
N VAL A 224 -3.33 -14.71 16.13
CA VAL A 224 -2.84 -15.43 14.95
C VAL A 224 -1.57 -14.79 14.42
N LEU A 225 -1.54 -13.46 14.28
CA LEU A 225 -0.44 -12.73 13.67
C LEU A 225 0.79 -12.69 14.57
N ALA A 226 0.68 -12.11 15.77
CA ALA A 226 1.82 -11.86 16.63
C ALA A 226 2.27 -13.11 17.41
N LEU A 227 1.32 -13.89 17.94
CA LEU A 227 1.64 -15.03 18.82
C LEU A 227 1.93 -16.30 18.04
N GLN A 228 1.06 -16.69 17.10
CA GLN A 228 1.20 -17.98 16.39
C GLN A 228 2.13 -17.89 15.17
N ASN A 229 1.85 -16.94 14.28
CA ASN A 229 2.53 -16.84 12.97
C ASN A 229 3.94 -16.25 13.08
N GLN A 230 4.09 -15.17 13.85
CA GLN A 230 5.39 -14.51 14.05
C GLN A 230 6.08 -14.93 15.35
N LYS A 231 5.36 -15.46 16.34
CA LYS A 231 5.94 -15.85 17.63
C LYS A 231 6.85 -14.77 18.24
N VAL A 232 6.46 -13.51 18.06
CA VAL A 232 7.33 -12.35 18.33
C VAL A 232 7.66 -12.20 19.82
N LEU A 233 6.84 -12.79 20.67
CA LEU A 233 6.96 -12.76 22.12
C LEU A 233 7.73 -13.96 22.71
N GLU A 234 8.11 -14.94 21.89
CA GLU A 234 8.83 -16.14 22.35
C GLU A 234 10.27 -15.81 22.74
N GLY A 235 10.88 -14.81 22.09
CA GLY A 235 12.22 -14.33 22.42
C GLY A 235 12.25 -13.33 23.57
N ASP A 236 13.35 -13.28 24.30
CA ASP A 236 13.49 -12.40 25.48
C ASP A 236 13.72 -10.92 25.12
N LYS A 237 14.18 -10.65 23.88
CA LYS A 237 14.52 -9.30 23.42
C LYS A 237 13.38 -8.30 23.64
N PHE A 238 12.17 -8.62 23.19
CA PHE A 238 11.01 -7.73 23.34
C PHE A 238 10.74 -7.41 24.81
N TRP A 239 10.79 -8.41 25.68
CA TRP A 239 10.53 -8.25 27.10
C TRP A 239 11.62 -7.43 27.80
N HIS A 240 12.89 -7.63 27.44
CA HIS A 240 13.99 -6.79 27.92
C HIS A 240 13.82 -5.33 27.49
N ASP A 241 13.43 -5.09 26.23
CA ASP A 241 13.16 -3.74 25.73
C ASP A 241 11.98 -3.10 26.49
N LEU A 242 10.89 -3.83 26.72
CA LEU A 242 9.74 -3.38 27.52
C LEU A 242 10.14 -3.06 28.98
N MET A 243 10.93 -3.92 29.62
CA MET A 243 11.41 -3.70 30.98
C MET A 243 12.38 -2.51 31.05
N SER A 244 13.20 -2.29 30.04
CA SER A 244 14.11 -1.13 29.97
C SER A 244 13.33 0.20 29.91
N ALA A 245 12.16 0.20 29.27
CA ALA A 245 11.28 1.38 29.16
C ALA A 245 10.57 1.73 30.48
N SER A 246 10.41 0.77 31.39
CA SER A 246 9.73 0.97 32.67
C SER A 246 10.69 1.48 33.74
N SER A 247 10.24 2.36 34.63
CA SER A 247 10.96 2.73 35.86
C SER A 247 10.48 1.94 37.09
N ASP A 248 9.47 1.09 36.93
CA ASP A 248 8.83 0.37 38.03
C ASP A 248 9.52 -0.98 38.30
N VAL A 249 10.28 -1.06 39.39
CA VAL A 249 11.07 -2.25 39.75
C VAL A 249 10.16 -3.47 40.00
N SER A 250 9.04 -3.31 40.71
CA SER A 250 8.12 -4.41 40.99
C SER A 250 7.50 -4.97 39.72
N PHE A 251 7.20 -4.11 38.74
CA PHE A 251 6.66 -4.56 37.46
C PHE A 251 7.70 -5.35 36.65
N LYS A 252 8.97 -4.94 36.67
CA LYS A 252 10.06 -5.68 36.01
C LYS A 252 10.25 -7.06 36.63
N GLU A 253 10.31 -7.14 37.96
CA GLU A 253 10.44 -8.41 38.67
C GLU A 253 9.27 -9.37 38.41
N ASP A 254 8.04 -8.84 38.29
CA ASP A 254 6.88 -9.65 37.94
C ASP A 254 6.96 -10.17 36.49
N ILE A 255 7.48 -9.39 35.53
CA ILE A 255 7.73 -9.85 34.16
C ILE A 255 8.81 -10.94 34.14
N GLU A 256 9.95 -10.71 34.78
CA GLU A 256 11.07 -11.65 34.78
C GLU A 256 10.68 -13.00 35.41
N ARG A 257 9.89 -12.97 36.49
CA ARG A 257 9.46 -14.17 37.20
C ARG A 257 8.34 -14.92 36.50
N ASN A 258 7.33 -14.20 36.01
CA ASN A 258 6.08 -14.83 35.55
C ASN A 258 6.02 -14.96 34.03
N VAL A 259 6.58 -14.01 33.28
CA VAL A 259 6.53 -13.98 31.82
C VAL A 259 7.71 -14.72 31.22
N LEU A 260 8.95 -14.35 31.57
CA LEU A 260 10.14 -14.97 30.96
C LEU A 260 10.30 -16.46 31.30
N SER A 261 9.65 -16.94 32.36
CA SER A 261 9.61 -18.36 32.74
C SER A 261 8.71 -19.22 31.84
N GLN A 262 7.86 -18.61 31.01
CA GLN A 262 7.01 -19.33 30.07
C GLN A 262 7.72 -19.65 28.75
N ALA A 263 7.29 -20.72 28.08
CA ALA A 263 7.98 -21.25 26.91
C ALA A 263 7.49 -20.64 25.58
N SER A 264 6.19 -20.45 25.42
CA SER A 264 5.58 -20.01 24.15
C SER A 264 5.17 -18.53 24.16
N SER A 265 4.98 -17.95 22.96
CA SER A 265 4.45 -16.57 22.83
C SER A 265 3.08 -16.41 23.49
N GLU A 266 2.23 -17.43 23.39
CA GLU A 266 0.89 -17.48 23.95
C GLU A 266 0.90 -17.49 25.48
N GLU A 267 1.67 -18.41 26.08
CA GLU A 267 1.80 -18.49 27.55
C GLU A 267 2.44 -17.21 28.12
N ARG A 268 3.46 -16.67 27.43
CA ARG A 268 4.09 -15.40 27.80
C ARG A 268 3.09 -14.25 27.75
N TRP A 269 2.24 -14.20 26.72
CA TRP A 269 1.19 -13.20 26.62
C TRP A 269 0.15 -13.33 27.74
N GLU A 270 -0.32 -14.54 28.05
CA GLU A 270 -1.27 -14.79 29.14
C GLU A 270 -0.70 -14.37 30.51
N ALA A 271 0.55 -14.74 30.80
CA ALA A 271 1.25 -14.32 32.01
C ALA A 271 1.45 -12.80 32.07
N PHE A 272 1.70 -12.16 30.92
CA PHE A 272 1.82 -10.72 30.82
C PHE A 272 0.49 -10.00 31.06
N VAL A 273 -0.63 -10.53 30.54
CA VAL A 273 -1.98 -10.04 30.83
C VAL A 273 -2.24 -10.04 32.33
N ALA A 274 -2.00 -11.16 33.02
CA ALA A 274 -2.17 -11.26 34.48
C ALA A 274 -1.28 -10.26 35.24
N THR A 275 -0.03 -10.09 34.79
CA THR A 275 0.93 -9.13 35.36
C THR A 275 0.45 -7.68 35.21
N VAL A 276 -0.03 -7.30 34.02
CA VAL A 276 -0.56 -5.97 33.75
C VAL A 276 -1.84 -5.70 34.53
N GLU A 277 -2.76 -6.65 34.63
CA GLU A 277 -3.99 -6.48 35.42
C GLU A 277 -3.71 -6.24 36.91
N LYS A 278 -2.77 -7.00 37.49
CA LYS A 278 -2.30 -6.75 38.87
C LYS A 278 -1.67 -5.36 39.01
N ALA A 279 -0.90 -4.90 38.03
CA ALA A 279 -0.28 -3.58 38.04
C ALA A 279 -1.30 -2.45 37.88
N ARG A 280 -2.33 -2.64 37.04
CA ARG A 280 -3.46 -1.71 36.82
C ARG A 280 -4.21 -1.41 38.11
N GLN A 281 -4.41 -2.40 38.98
CA GLN A 281 -5.05 -2.21 40.29
C GLN A 281 -4.28 -1.27 41.21
N LYS A 282 -2.95 -1.19 41.06
CA LYS A 282 -2.08 -0.33 41.88
C LYS A 282 -1.88 1.06 41.27
N ASN A 283 -1.82 1.16 39.94
CA ASN A 283 -1.51 2.41 39.26
C ASN A 283 -2.16 2.49 37.86
N ASN A 284 -2.92 3.56 37.63
CA ASN A 284 -3.60 3.80 36.36
C ASN A 284 -2.65 4.04 35.16
N LYS A 285 -1.34 4.22 35.38
CA LYS A 285 -0.37 4.32 34.28
C LYS A 285 -0.32 3.06 33.39
N TYR A 286 -0.77 1.92 33.89
CA TYR A 286 -0.83 0.64 33.17
C TYR A 286 -2.14 0.41 32.41
N GLN A 287 -3.07 1.38 32.44
CA GLN A 287 -4.42 1.25 31.91
C GLN A 287 -4.44 0.76 30.46
N PHE A 288 -3.47 1.16 29.63
CA PHE A 288 -3.44 0.81 28.20
C PHE A 288 -2.24 -0.05 27.79
N THR A 289 -1.51 -0.64 28.74
CA THR A 289 -0.27 -1.35 28.43
C THR A 289 -0.48 -2.53 27.47
N LEU A 290 -1.57 -3.29 27.60
CA LEU A 290 -1.86 -4.39 26.68
C LEU A 290 -2.16 -3.86 25.27
N GLU A 291 -2.99 -2.81 25.18
CA GLU A 291 -3.32 -2.16 23.91
C GLU A 291 -2.11 -1.55 23.22
N GLU A 292 -1.21 -0.91 23.97
CA GLU A 292 0.04 -0.35 23.45
C GLU A 292 0.94 -1.44 22.85
N VAL A 293 1.07 -2.59 23.51
CA VAL A 293 1.84 -3.73 22.98
C VAL A 293 1.20 -4.31 21.73
N MET A 294 -0.12 -4.51 21.72
CA MET A 294 -0.83 -4.99 20.54
C MET A 294 -0.65 -4.04 19.35
N LEU A 295 -0.74 -2.72 19.57
CA LEU A 295 -0.53 -1.71 18.54
C LEU A 295 0.92 -1.69 18.06
N GLU A 296 1.90 -1.76 18.96
CA GLU A 296 3.32 -1.80 18.56
C GLU A 296 3.65 -2.98 17.65
N LEU A 297 3.06 -4.14 17.94
CA LEU A 297 3.34 -5.38 17.22
C LEU A 297 2.56 -5.51 15.92
N CYS A 298 1.35 -4.96 15.81
CA CYS A 298 0.46 -5.22 14.67
C CYS A 298 0.01 -3.99 13.88
N TYR A 299 0.12 -2.77 14.41
CA TYR A 299 -0.46 -1.60 13.77
C TYR A 299 0.29 -1.17 12.50
N PRO A 300 -0.40 -0.63 11.49
CA PRO A 300 0.21 -0.14 10.26
C PRO A 300 1.38 0.81 10.46
N ARG A 301 2.49 0.52 9.78
CA ARG A 301 3.69 1.35 9.70
C ARG A 301 3.70 2.07 8.36
N LEU A 302 3.68 3.40 8.40
CA LEU A 302 3.55 4.24 7.22
C LEU A 302 4.89 4.89 6.87
N ASP A 303 5.23 4.93 5.59
CA ASP A 303 6.18 5.93 5.10
C ASP A 303 5.48 7.30 5.04
N VAL A 304 5.63 8.03 6.15
CA VAL A 304 5.04 9.34 6.35
C VAL A 304 5.57 10.38 5.34
N ALA A 305 6.79 10.21 4.82
CA ALA A 305 7.37 11.15 3.87
C ALA A 305 6.64 11.10 2.52
N VAL A 306 6.26 9.90 2.08
CA VAL A 306 5.45 9.67 0.86
C VAL A 306 4.10 10.38 0.95
N THR A 307 3.47 10.34 2.14
CA THR A 307 2.14 10.93 2.37
C THR A 307 2.18 12.47 2.39
N LYS A 308 3.22 13.05 3.01
CA LYS A 308 3.35 14.50 3.20
C LYS A 308 3.64 15.26 1.90
N GLY A 309 4.48 14.69 1.04
CA GLY A 309 5.03 15.39 -0.12
C GLY A 309 4.04 15.52 -1.28
N THR A 310 3.65 16.76 -1.63
CA THR A 310 2.82 17.01 -2.82
C THR A 310 3.54 16.72 -4.14
N GLN A 311 4.88 16.72 -4.14
CA GLN A 311 5.74 16.46 -5.32
C GLN A 311 6.39 15.07 -5.32
N HIS A 312 6.09 14.23 -4.33
CA HIS A 312 6.65 12.87 -4.24
C HIS A 312 6.27 12.04 -5.49
N LEU A 313 6.93 10.96 -5.82
CA LEU A 313 6.51 10.11 -6.95
C LEU A 313 6.19 8.74 -6.41
N LEU A 314 5.07 8.16 -6.82
CA LEU A 314 4.69 6.83 -6.37
C LEU A 314 4.40 5.93 -7.56
N LYS A 315 4.87 4.69 -7.47
CA LYS A 315 4.79 3.70 -8.53
C LYS A 315 3.35 3.48 -8.99
N ALA A 316 3.16 3.55 -10.30
CA ALA A 316 1.87 3.47 -10.93
C ALA A 316 1.26 2.05 -10.81
N PRO A 317 -0.08 1.93 -10.68
CA PRO A 317 -0.79 0.68 -10.93
C PRO A 317 -0.43 0.12 -12.31
N PHE A 318 -0.42 -1.20 -12.43
CA PHE A 318 -0.02 -1.94 -13.63
C PHE A 318 1.43 -1.71 -14.09
N SER A 319 2.30 -1.15 -13.25
CA SER A 319 3.75 -1.28 -13.48
C SER A 319 4.20 -2.73 -13.32
N VAL A 320 5.20 -3.16 -14.07
CA VAL A 320 5.87 -4.45 -13.87
C VAL A 320 7.00 -4.26 -12.87
N HIS A 321 7.06 -5.07 -11.81
CA HIS A 321 8.14 -4.96 -10.84
C HIS A 321 9.42 -5.62 -11.38
N PRO A 322 10.54 -4.90 -11.58
CA PRO A 322 11.67 -5.42 -12.36
C PRO A 322 12.31 -6.69 -11.83
N LYS A 323 12.36 -6.84 -10.50
CA LYS A 323 13.00 -8.01 -9.84
C LYS A 323 12.11 -9.23 -9.71
N THR A 324 10.79 -9.08 -9.78
CA THR A 324 9.82 -10.16 -9.52
C THR A 324 8.99 -10.49 -10.75
N GLY A 325 8.98 -9.62 -11.76
CA GLY A 325 8.12 -9.70 -12.93
C GLY A 325 6.65 -9.47 -12.64
N ARG A 326 6.23 -9.38 -11.37
CA ARG A 326 4.82 -9.27 -10.98
C ARG A 326 4.25 -7.92 -11.38
N VAL A 327 3.00 -7.94 -11.84
CA VAL A 327 2.25 -6.73 -12.15
C VAL A 327 1.71 -6.08 -10.86
N CYS A 328 1.81 -4.76 -10.75
CA CYS A 328 1.28 -3.99 -9.63
C CYS A 328 -0.25 -3.86 -9.74
N VAL A 329 -0.97 -4.93 -9.43
CA VAL A 329 -2.43 -5.02 -9.62
C VAL A 329 -3.21 -4.30 -8.50
N PRO A 330 -4.39 -3.73 -8.81
CA PRO A 330 -5.33 -3.30 -7.80
C PRO A 330 -5.76 -4.45 -6.87
N ILE A 331 -6.07 -4.11 -5.63
CA ILE A 331 -6.56 -5.03 -4.60
C ILE A 331 -8.01 -4.69 -4.30
N ASP A 332 -8.90 -5.68 -4.32
CA ASP A 332 -10.28 -5.50 -3.88
C ASP A 332 -10.32 -5.43 -2.35
N ILE A 333 -10.55 -4.23 -1.83
CA ILE A 333 -10.59 -3.98 -0.39
C ILE A 333 -11.77 -4.70 0.30
N THR A 334 -12.84 -5.03 -0.44
CA THR A 334 -14.01 -5.72 0.12
C THR A 334 -13.75 -7.20 0.39
N ASN A 335 -12.76 -7.80 -0.31
CA ASN A 335 -12.34 -9.19 -0.17
C ASN A 335 -10.83 -9.29 0.12
N VAL A 336 -10.30 -8.33 0.88
CA VAL A 336 -8.84 -8.15 1.07
C VAL A 336 -8.13 -9.37 1.67
N THR A 337 -8.83 -10.18 2.47
CA THR A 337 -8.30 -11.41 3.08
C THR A 337 -8.02 -12.52 2.07
N GLU A 338 -8.62 -12.45 0.88
CA GLU A 338 -8.41 -13.43 -0.20
C GLU A 338 -7.22 -13.08 -1.10
N PHE A 339 -6.66 -11.89 -0.97
CA PHE A 339 -5.55 -11.44 -1.83
C PHE A 339 -4.25 -12.19 -1.50
N ASP A 340 -3.75 -12.96 -2.46
CA ASP A 340 -2.46 -13.67 -2.36
C ASP A 340 -1.38 -12.99 -3.22
N PRO A 341 -0.40 -12.30 -2.61
CA PRO A 341 0.67 -11.61 -3.35
C PRO A 341 1.58 -12.57 -4.13
N LEU A 342 1.60 -13.85 -3.76
CA LEU A 342 2.41 -14.89 -4.40
C LEU A 342 1.74 -15.46 -5.65
N ALA A 343 0.43 -15.27 -5.80
CA ALA A 343 -0.38 -15.68 -6.94
C ALA A 343 -0.54 -14.59 -8.01
N VAL A 344 -0.13 -13.35 -7.73
CA VAL A 344 -0.20 -12.24 -8.69
C VAL A 344 0.65 -12.56 -9.94
N PRO A 345 0.10 -12.48 -11.16
CA PRO A 345 0.80 -12.93 -12.35
C PRO A 345 2.06 -12.11 -12.63
N THR A 346 3.09 -12.79 -13.13
CA THR A 346 4.28 -12.15 -13.71
C THR A 346 4.05 -11.80 -15.17
N VAL A 347 4.82 -10.84 -15.69
CA VAL A 347 4.79 -10.46 -17.10
C VAL A 347 5.10 -11.66 -18.01
N SER A 348 6.03 -12.55 -17.60
CA SER A 348 6.35 -13.76 -18.36
C SER A 348 5.18 -14.74 -18.44
N GLN A 349 4.46 -14.93 -17.32
CA GLN A 349 3.25 -15.77 -17.29
C GLN A 349 2.17 -15.23 -18.21
N LEU A 350 1.91 -13.92 -18.17
CA LEU A 350 0.90 -13.29 -19.02
C LEU A 350 1.22 -13.43 -20.51
N CYS A 351 2.51 -13.36 -20.89
CA CYS A 351 2.94 -13.63 -22.27
C CYS A 351 2.65 -15.08 -22.67
N SER A 352 3.00 -16.05 -21.81
CA SER A 352 2.72 -17.47 -22.07
C SER A 352 1.22 -17.79 -22.15
N GLU A 353 0.40 -17.16 -21.32
CA GLU A 353 -1.07 -17.34 -21.36
C GLU A 353 -1.68 -16.91 -22.71
N ILE A 354 -1.14 -15.85 -23.34
CA ILE A 354 -1.57 -15.45 -24.69
C ILE A 354 -1.21 -16.53 -25.70
N ASP A 355 0.04 -17.00 -25.68
CA ASP A 355 0.53 -18.02 -26.63
C ASP A 355 -0.28 -19.33 -26.50
N ASP A 356 -0.53 -19.77 -25.27
CA ASP A 356 -1.33 -20.96 -24.97
C ASP A 356 -2.78 -20.82 -25.46
N TYR A 357 -3.41 -19.67 -25.22
CA TYR A 357 -4.76 -19.39 -25.67
C TYR A 357 -4.85 -19.41 -27.21
N ASP A 358 -3.91 -18.78 -27.90
CA ASP A 358 -3.89 -18.72 -29.36
C ASP A 358 -3.58 -20.09 -29.99
N ALA A 359 -2.73 -20.90 -29.36
CA ALA A 359 -2.47 -22.28 -29.77
C ALA A 359 -3.73 -23.16 -29.63
N GLN A 360 -4.43 -23.07 -28.50
CA GLN A 360 -5.68 -23.80 -28.26
C GLN A 360 -6.77 -23.40 -29.27
N ARG A 361 -6.91 -22.11 -29.56
CA ARG A 361 -7.90 -21.64 -30.54
C ARG A 361 -7.60 -22.11 -31.96
N LYS A 362 -6.33 -22.13 -32.37
CA LYS A 362 -5.92 -22.69 -33.67
C LYS A 362 -6.25 -24.18 -33.76
N ALA A 363 -6.11 -24.94 -32.67
CA ALA A 363 -6.45 -26.36 -32.64
C ALA A 363 -7.96 -26.63 -32.72
N MET A 364 -8.81 -25.69 -32.29
CA MET A 364 -10.27 -25.85 -32.25
C MET A 364 -11.03 -25.31 -33.49
N ASP A 365 -10.33 -24.82 -34.52
CA ASP A 365 -10.89 -24.27 -35.78
C ASP A 365 -12.09 -23.31 -35.57
N THR A 366 -11.99 -22.44 -34.56
CA THR A 366 -13.08 -21.53 -34.16
C THR A 366 -12.91 -20.12 -34.74
N THR A 367 -13.79 -19.73 -35.68
CA THR A 367 -13.88 -18.39 -36.29
C THR A 367 -14.60 -17.36 -35.40
N SER A 368 -14.40 -17.41 -34.09
CA SER A 368 -14.99 -16.46 -33.14
C SER A 368 -14.31 -15.08 -33.21
N PRO A 369 -14.99 -13.99 -32.84
CA PRO A 369 -14.44 -12.62 -32.94
C PRO A 369 -13.10 -12.46 -32.21
N THR A 370 -12.31 -11.51 -32.69
CA THR A 370 -11.02 -11.12 -32.11
C THR A 370 -11.23 -10.62 -30.69
N VAL A 371 -10.61 -11.30 -29.72
CA VAL A 371 -10.65 -10.93 -28.30
C VAL A 371 -9.42 -10.07 -27.99
N GLU A 372 -9.59 -9.00 -27.22
CA GLU A 372 -8.47 -8.17 -26.74
C GLU A 372 -7.47 -9.04 -25.95
N GLU A 373 -6.17 -8.84 -26.16
CA GLU A 373 -5.12 -9.72 -25.62
C GLU A 373 -5.20 -9.89 -24.10
N TYR A 374 -5.43 -8.81 -23.34
CA TYR A 374 -5.51 -8.90 -21.88
C TYR A 374 -6.70 -9.75 -21.38
N LYS A 375 -7.76 -9.93 -22.19
CA LYS A 375 -8.91 -10.78 -21.84
C LYS A 375 -8.59 -12.28 -21.98
N LYS A 376 -7.47 -12.62 -22.60
CA LYS A 376 -6.94 -13.98 -22.69
C LYS A 376 -6.15 -14.39 -21.44
N THR A 377 -5.89 -13.46 -20.53
CA THR A 377 -4.94 -13.65 -19.43
C THR A 377 -5.59 -13.49 -18.05
N THR A 378 -4.87 -13.95 -17.03
CA THR A 378 -5.20 -13.80 -15.62
C THR A 378 -5.15 -12.35 -15.13
N LEU A 379 -4.71 -11.40 -15.97
CA LEU A 379 -4.75 -9.96 -15.68
C LEU A 379 -6.17 -9.36 -15.85
N ALA A 380 -7.06 -10.02 -16.59
CA ALA A 380 -8.38 -9.48 -16.93
C ALA A 380 -9.23 -9.05 -15.71
N PRO A 381 -9.33 -9.83 -14.61
CA PRO A 381 -10.10 -9.41 -13.43
C PRO A 381 -9.55 -8.13 -12.78
N SER A 382 -8.23 -8.00 -12.72
CA SER A 382 -7.54 -6.81 -12.19
C SER A 382 -7.84 -5.56 -13.02
N ILE A 383 -7.88 -5.69 -14.35
CA ILE A 383 -8.25 -4.59 -15.25
C ILE A 383 -9.73 -4.22 -15.08
N ALA A 384 -10.62 -5.21 -14.94
CA ALA A 384 -12.05 -4.95 -14.70
C ALA A 384 -12.28 -4.21 -13.37
N LEU A 385 -11.59 -4.62 -12.30
CA LEU A 385 -11.62 -3.94 -11.00
C LEU A 385 -11.17 -2.48 -11.13
N PHE A 386 -10.06 -2.24 -11.84
CA PHE A 386 -9.56 -0.89 -12.08
C PHE A 386 -10.54 -0.05 -12.90
N GLN A 387 -11.07 -0.58 -14.00
CA GLN A 387 -12.02 0.13 -14.86
C GLN A 387 -13.27 0.56 -14.07
N SER A 388 -13.83 -0.35 -13.27
CA SER A 388 -14.95 -0.06 -12.38
C SER A 388 -14.63 1.05 -11.38
N PHE A 389 -13.43 1.03 -10.79
CA PHE A 389 -12.96 2.11 -9.92
C PHE A 389 -12.87 3.46 -10.66
N VAL A 390 -12.21 3.48 -11.82
CA VAL A 390 -11.99 4.70 -12.62
C VAL A 390 -13.31 5.31 -13.08
N ASP A 391 -14.28 4.48 -13.47
CA ASP A 391 -15.60 4.95 -13.87
C ASP A 391 -16.33 5.65 -12.71
N LYS A 392 -16.30 5.06 -11.50
CA LYS A 392 -16.87 5.69 -10.29
C LYS A 392 -16.20 7.02 -9.95
N VAL A 393 -14.88 7.09 -10.07
CA VAL A 393 -14.11 8.32 -9.82
C VAL A 393 -14.46 9.41 -10.82
N CYS A 394 -14.55 9.09 -12.11
CA CYS A 394 -14.86 10.07 -13.14
C CYS A 394 -16.31 10.56 -13.04
N LEU A 395 -17.25 9.70 -12.65
CA LEU A 395 -18.62 10.10 -12.35
C LEU A 395 -18.66 11.13 -11.21
N ALA A 396 -17.94 10.86 -10.12
CA ALA A 396 -17.86 11.80 -9.00
C ALA A 396 -17.19 13.14 -9.38
N GLU A 397 -16.21 13.13 -10.28
CA GLU A 397 -15.60 14.37 -10.81
C GLU A 397 -16.62 15.21 -11.59
N LEU A 398 -17.44 14.57 -12.44
CA LEU A 398 -18.48 15.25 -13.20
C LEU A 398 -19.55 15.85 -12.27
N ASP A 399 -19.97 15.12 -11.25
CA ASP A 399 -20.94 15.59 -10.26
C ASP A 399 -20.38 16.78 -9.45
N ALA A 400 -19.09 16.75 -9.09
CA ALA A 400 -18.43 17.85 -8.37
C ALA A 400 -18.34 19.12 -9.23
N VAL A 401 -18.14 18.99 -10.54
CA VAL A 401 -18.16 20.13 -11.48
C VAL A 401 -19.59 20.67 -11.66
N ALA A 402 -20.57 19.78 -11.84
CA ALA A 402 -21.97 20.14 -12.07
C ALA A 402 -22.61 20.86 -10.86
N ASN A 403 -22.23 20.47 -9.63
CA ASN A 403 -22.74 21.08 -8.41
C ASN A 403 -21.98 22.36 -7.99
N GLY A 404 -21.20 22.96 -8.89
CA GLY A 404 -20.58 24.27 -8.71
C GLY A 404 -19.51 24.26 -7.61
N GLY A 405 -18.40 23.55 -7.85
CA GLY A 405 -17.30 23.33 -6.92
C GLY A 405 -16.77 24.58 -6.19
N ASP A 406 -17.48 24.99 -5.15
CA ASP A 406 -17.03 25.80 -4.02
C ASP A 406 -18.14 25.81 -2.94
N ALA A 407 -18.32 24.69 -2.25
CA ALA A 407 -18.71 24.79 -0.85
C ALA A 407 -17.41 25.15 -0.12
N THR A 408 -17.25 26.43 0.18
CA THR A 408 -16.30 26.98 1.15
C THR A 408 -16.19 26.01 2.34
N MET A 409 -15.14 25.19 2.35
CA MET A 409 -14.75 24.43 3.53
C MET A 409 -13.42 25.01 3.97
N GLU A 410 -13.51 26.10 4.72
CA GLU A 410 -12.48 26.46 5.68
C GLU A 410 -12.23 25.25 6.58
N PHE A 411 -10.99 24.77 6.59
CA PHE A 411 -10.47 23.87 7.62
C PHE A 411 -9.50 24.65 8.49
#